data_AF-A0A367JZ98-F1
#
_entry.id   AF-A0A367JZ98-F1
#
_cell.length_a   1.000
_cell.length_b   1.000
_cell.length_c   1.000
_cell.angle_alpha   90.00
_cell.angle_beta   90.00
_cell.angle_gamma   90.00
#
_symmetry.space_group_name_H-M   'P 1'
#
loop_
_entity.id
_entity.type
_entity.pdbx_description
1 polymer ?
#
loop_
_entity_poly.entity_id
_entity_poly.type
_entity_poly.pdbx_seq_one_letter_code
_entity_poly.pdbx_strand_id
1 'polypeptide(L)'
;ALDENSEGEETEEDIDVATEETVDVETATINAKTLENKTEDELVENMETVDLNADDKESTPIQVHHTPLLRPDQVAEEKKSGLGDTNDDSFENTPHPNDGVNFTFSNKRLCERWLDNLFMVLYEDLRIYTFWKTEAAHYRAQLMPYRKTGAEWELLGDLALRLWHEEDAKEAYQQCLDHKFSAKSWMKLLEIYVSESNVQRALLAAVKLTVYHERWYHEIVYPSEIARSLNVLVRREGLSKMQNILTSMNLPRSVQLLMARYFNYAELFKVEGSEF
;
A
#
# COMPACT_ATOMS: atom_id res chain seq x y z
N ALA A 1 61.50 -61.07 10.91
CA ALA A 1 62.27 -62.16 10.28
C ALA A 1 61.34 -62.76 9.25
N LEU A 2 61.78 -62.79 7.99
CA LEU A 2 60.99 -63.19 6.82
C LEU A 2 59.83 -62.22 6.49
N ASP A 3 59.49 -61.92 5.24
CA ASP A 3 60.28 -62.03 3.99
C ASP A 3 59.78 -61.03 2.92
N GLU A 4 60.66 -60.74 1.96
CA GLU A 4 60.48 -60.42 0.52
C GLU A 4 59.26 -59.66 -0.08
N ASN A 5 59.58 -58.79 -1.05
CA ASN A 5 58.90 -58.58 -2.35
C ASN A 5 57.47 -57.97 -2.39
N SER A 6 56.95 -57.47 -3.52
CA SER A 6 57.52 -56.83 -4.74
C SER A 6 56.32 -56.26 -5.56
N GLU A 7 56.60 -55.69 -6.74
CA GLU A 7 55.65 -55.34 -7.82
C GLU A 7 54.72 -54.13 -7.53
N GLY A 8 54.57 -53.15 -8.44
CA GLY A 8 55.25 -52.92 -9.73
C GLY A 8 54.30 -52.45 -10.82
N GLU A 9 54.85 -51.83 -11.87
CA GLU A 9 54.18 -51.35 -13.11
C GLU A 9 53.11 -50.25 -12.84
N GLU A 10 53.34 -48.95 -13.08
CA GLU A 10 53.96 -48.21 -14.21
C GLU A 10 53.19 -48.26 -15.54
N THR A 11 52.80 -47.09 -16.04
CA THR A 11 52.83 -46.73 -17.48
C THR A 11 52.60 -45.22 -17.67
N GLU A 12 53.68 -44.50 -17.96
CA GLU A 12 53.65 -43.28 -18.79
C GLU A 12 53.58 -43.75 -20.28
N GLU A 13 53.39 -42.95 -21.34
CA GLU A 13 53.69 -41.54 -21.60
C GLU A 13 52.65 -40.89 -22.56
N ASP A 14 52.38 -39.58 -22.35
CA ASP A 14 52.15 -38.45 -23.31
C ASP A 14 51.18 -38.68 -24.53
N ILE A 15 50.92 -37.84 -25.55
CA ILE A 15 51.20 -36.42 -25.96
C ILE A 15 49.80 -35.82 -26.40
N ASP A 16 49.53 -34.57 -26.82
CA ASP A 16 50.29 -33.42 -27.35
C ASP A 16 49.52 -32.07 -27.19
N VAL A 17 50.22 -30.93 -27.33
CA VAL A 17 49.78 -29.57 -27.72
C VAL A 17 48.41 -29.02 -27.27
N ALA A 18 48.43 -27.91 -26.50
CA ALA A 18 48.01 -26.56 -26.97
C ALA A 18 48.08 -25.42 -25.91
N THR A 19 48.96 -24.44 -26.16
CA THR A 19 48.89 -22.99 -25.80
C THR A 19 48.29 -22.51 -24.47
N GLU A 20 49.12 -21.80 -23.68
CA GLU A 20 48.69 -20.78 -22.71
C GLU A 20 48.18 -19.50 -23.42
N GLU A 21 47.28 -18.75 -22.78
CA GLU A 21 47.38 -17.28 -22.72
C GLU A 21 46.56 -16.70 -21.55
N THR A 22 47.09 -15.69 -20.86
CA THR A 22 46.52 -15.11 -19.62
C THR A 22 46.03 -13.68 -19.84
N VAL A 23 44.82 -13.32 -19.35
CA VAL A 23 44.28 -11.95 -19.47
C VAL A 23 43.65 -11.43 -18.16
N ASP A 24 44.36 -10.47 -17.55
CA ASP A 24 43.92 -9.28 -16.83
C ASP A 24 42.67 -9.30 -15.92
N VAL A 25 42.90 -9.47 -14.62
CA VAL A 25 41.92 -9.20 -13.54
C VAL A 25 42.18 -7.82 -12.91
N GLU A 26 41.97 -6.74 -13.65
CA GLU A 26 42.10 -5.37 -13.08
C GLU A 26 41.13 -4.31 -13.64
N THR A 27 40.41 -4.58 -14.74
CA THR A 27 39.53 -3.60 -15.40
C THR A 27 38.10 -3.50 -14.83
N ALA A 28 37.67 -4.46 -14.00
CA ALA A 28 36.28 -4.57 -13.55
C ALA A 28 35.85 -3.50 -12.53
N THR A 29 36.78 -2.92 -11.76
CA THR A 29 36.45 -2.12 -10.55
C THR A 29 36.21 -0.64 -10.81
N ILE A 30 36.42 -0.16 -12.05
CA ILE A 30 36.30 1.27 -12.42
C ILE A 30 34.93 1.59 -13.03
N ASN A 31 34.37 0.71 -13.87
CA ASN A 31 33.12 0.98 -14.60
C ASN A 31 31.85 0.97 -13.72
N ALA A 32 31.92 0.44 -12.50
CA ALA A 32 30.79 0.37 -11.57
C ALA A 32 30.45 1.71 -10.86
N LYS A 33 31.24 2.78 -11.06
CA LYS A 33 31.05 4.08 -10.38
C LYS A 33 30.62 5.23 -11.30
N THR A 34 30.37 4.96 -12.57
CA THR A 34 30.16 6.00 -13.60
C THR A 34 28.73 6.02 -14.17
N LEU A 35 27.82 5.22 -13.60
CA LEU A 35 26.46 5.00 -14.12
C LEU A 35 25.32 5.52 -13.23
N GLU A 36 25.58 5.85 -11.96
CA GLU A 36 24.53 6.31 -11.03
C GLU A 36 24.39 7.85 -10.96
N ASN A 37 25.43 8.61 -11.30
CA ASN A 37 25.45 10.08 -11.22
C ASN A 37 25.07 10.76 -12.55
N LYS A 38 23.99 10.32 -13.23
CA LYS A 38 23.64 10.88 -14.55
C LYS A 38 22.16 11.01 -14.89
N THR A 39 21.26 10.86 -13.91
CA THR A 39 19.80 10.83 -14.13
C THR A 39 19.00 11.87 -13.35
N GLU A 40 19.64 12.75 -12.57
CA GLU A 40 18.93 13.79 -11.79
C GLU A 40 18.95 15.17 -12.49
N ASP A 41 20.07 15.58 -13.10
CA ASP A 41 20.17 16.90 -13.77
C ASP A 41 19.27 17.01 -15.04
N GLU A 42 19.17 15.95 -15.85
CA GLU A 42 18.31 15.95 -17.07
C GLU A 42 16.80 16.06 -16.75
N LEU A 43 16.38 15.83 -15.51
CA LEU A 43 14.98 15.98 -15.10
C LEU A 43 14.61 17.43 -14.73
N VAL A 44 15.59 18.32 -14.52
CA VAL A 44 15.33 19.71 -14.11
C VAL A 44 15.12 20.62 -15.32
N GLU A 45 15.91 20.47 -16.40
CA GLU A 45 15.78 21.30 -17.61
C GLU A 45 14.45 21.07 -18.35
N ASN A 46 13.84 19.89 -18.21
CA ASN A 46 12.59 19.53 -18.87
C ASN A 46 11.33 20.21 -18.29
N MET A 47 11.45 21.08 -17.27
CA MET A 47 10.30 21.78 -16.67
C MET A 47 10.19 23.28 -17.04
N GLU A 48 11.10 23.84 -17.85
CA GLU A 48 11.15 25.29 -18.12
C GLU A 48 10.79 25.73 -19.57
N THR A 49 10.19 24.84 -20.39
CA THR A 49 9.58 25.25 -21.69
C THR A 49 8.19 24.65 -21.93
N VAL A 50 7.15 25.25 -21.34
CA VAL A 50 5.75 25.04 -21.76
C VAL A 50 5.34 26.18 -22.68
N ASP A 51 5.49 25.98 -23.99
CA ASP A 51 4.92 26.89 -25.00
C ASP A 51 3.39 26.66 -25.09
N LEU A 52 2.62 27.74 -25.17
CA LEU A 52 1.17 27.74 -24.99
C LEU A 52 0.37 27.78 -26.30
N ASN A 53 1.02 27.64 -27.47
CA ASN A 53 0.37 27.81 -28.78
C ASN A 53 0.79 26.75 -29.82
N ALA A 54 0.43 25.47 -29.62
CA ALA A 54 0.69 24.41 -30.61
C ALA A 54 -0.49 23.43 -30.79
N ASP A 55 -1.18 23.56 -31.93
CA ASP A 55 -2.04 22.61 -32.66
C ASP A 55 -3.09 21.73 -31.93
N ASP A 56 -4.36 21.97 -32.29
CA ASP A 56 -5.42 20.95 -32.28
C ASP A 56 -5.07 19.73 -33.15
N LYS A 57 -5.19 18.51 -32.60
CA LYS A 57 -5.58 17.29 -33.36
C LYS A 57 -6.21 16.20 -32.48
N GLU A 58 -7.50 15.99 -32.70
CA GLU A 58 -8.25 14.73 -32.61
C GLU A 58 -7.76 13.65 -31.62
N SER A 59 -8.16 13.77 -30.34
CA SER A 59 -8.31 12.62 -29.46
C SER A 59 -9.73 12.05 -29.54
N THR A 60 -9.89 10.77 -29.85
CA THR A 60 -11.20 10.12 -29.88
C THR A 60 -11.77 9.93 -28.46
N PRO A 61 -13.05 10.27 -28.20
CA PRO A 61 -13.59 10.26 -26.84
C PRO A 61 -13.79 8.83 -26.33
N ILE A 62 -13.18 8.53 -25.18
CA ILE A 62 -13.33 7.25 -24.48
C ILE A 62 -14.78 7.09 -24.03
N GLN A 63 -15.51 6.15 -24.64
CA GLN A 63 -16.89 5.85 -24.27
C GLN A 63 -16.94 5.03 -22.97
N VAL A 64 -16.92 5.73 -21.84
CA VAL A 64 -17.29 5.15 -20.54
C VAL A 64 -18.74 4.70 -20.62
N HIS A 65 -18.99 3.39 -20.65
CA HIS A 65 -20.32 2.82 -20.89
C HIS A 65 -21.25 3.09 -19.70
N HIS A 66 -21.99 4.20 -19.74
CA HIS A 66 -22.87 4.64 -18.67
C HIS A 66 -24.03 3.65 -18.48
N THR A 67 -24.04 2.95 -17.34
CA THR A 67 -25.25 2.29 -16.87
C THR A 67 -26.31 3.38 -16.61
N PRO A 68 -27.52 3.26 -17.17
CA PRO A 68 -28.54 4.29 -17.00
C PRO A 68 -29.08 4.25 -15.57
N LEU A 69 -28.46 5.04 -14.68
CA LEU A 69 -28.94 5.29 -13.34
C LEU A 69 -30.30 6.00 -13.42
N LEU A 70 -31.37 5.20 -13.33
CA LEU A 70 -32.75 5.68 -13.25
C LEU A 70 -32.85 6.73 -12.14
N ARG A 71 -33.16 7.97 -12.55
CA ARG A 71 -33.42 9.08 -11.64
C ARG A 71 -34.60 8.65 -10.73
N PRO A 72 -34.42 8.64 -9.39
CA PRO A 72 -35.55 8.34 -8.50
C PRO A 72 -36.62 9.41 -8.66
N ASP A 73 -37.83 8.98 -9.03
CA ASP A 73 -39.00 9.86 -9.20
C ASP A 73 -39.25 10.71 -7.95
N GLN A 74 -39.58 11.98 -8.16
CA GLN A 74 -39.78 12.91 -7.07
C GLN A 74 -41.19 12.77 -6.49
N VAL A 75 -41.30 12.18 -5.29
CA VAL A 75 -42.56 12.06 -4.53
C VAL A 75 -43.21 13.43 -4.24
N ALA A 76 -42.47 14.53 -4.41
CA ALA A 76 -42.96 15.91 -4.27
C ALA A 76 -43.70 16.47 -5.50
N GLU A 77 -43.70 15.80 -6.66
CA GLU A 77 -44.56 16.18 -7.78
C GLU A 77 -46.00 15.68 -7.56
N GLU A 78 -46.77 16.45 -6.76
CA GLU A 78 -48.21 16.23 -6.63
C GLU A 78 -48.89 16.37 -8.00
N LYS A 79 -49.39 15.25 -8.54
CA LYS A 79 -50.19 15.21 -9.76
C LYS A 79 -51.46 16.03 -9.58
N LYS A 80 -51.50 17.24 -10.13
CA LYS A 80 -52.76 17.97 -10.40
C LYS A 80 -53.54 17.28 -11.52
N SER A 81 -54.22 16.19 -11.17
CA SER A 81 -55.29 15.60 -11.99
C SER A 81 -56.53 16.48 -11.90
N GLY A 82 -56.90 17.13 -13.00
CA GLY A 82 -58.12 17.94 -13.11
C GLY A 82 -58.55 18.08 -14.56
N LEU A 83 -59.60 17.36 -14.95
CA LEU A 83 -60.19 17.40 -16.29
C LEU A 83 -61.33 18.43 -16.31
N GLY A 84 -61.30 19.43 -17.19
CA GLY A 84 -62.25 20.55 -17.19
C GLY A 84 -62.28 21.33 -18.51
N ASP A 85 -63.35 21.12 -19.26
CA ASP A 85 -63.65 21.45 -20.67
C ASP A 85 -63.65 22.94 -21.11
N THR A 86 -63.70 23.14 -22.44
CA THR A 86 -64.14 24.33 -23.24
C THR A 86 -63.35 25.67 -23.25
N ASN A 87 -62.79 25.94 -24.43
CA ASN A 87 -62.90 27.15 -25.28
C ASN A 87 -62.56 28.58 -24.80
N ASP A 88 -61.58 29.18 -25.51
CA ASP A 88 -61.67 30.44 -26.29
C ASP A 88 -61.87 31.79 -25.56
N ASP A 89 -60.80 32.61 -25.48
CA ASP A 89 -60.60 33.74 -26.40
C ASP A 89 -59.10 34.13 -26.43
N SER A 90 -58.74 34.98 -27.39
CA SER A 90 -57.42 35.40 -27.80
C SER A 90 -56.83 36.59 -27.01
N PHE A 91 -55.52 36.53 -26.73
CA PHE A 91 -54.69 37.72 -26.53
C PHE A 91 -53.26 37.46 -27.01
N GLU A 92 -52.78 38.30 -27.94
CA GLU A 92 -51.41 38.27 -28.43
C GLU A 92 -50.43 38.54 -27.28
N ASN A 93 -49.37 37.73 -27.18
CA ASN A 93 -48.18 38.07 -26.41
C ASN A 93 -46.94 37.84 -27.27
N THR A 94 -46.14 38.89 -27.41
CA THR A 94 -44.88 38.91 -28.17
C THR A 94 -43.85 37.95 -27.56
N PRO A 95 -42.96 37.33 -28.36
CA PRO A 95 -41.86 36.53 -27.83
C PRO A 95 -40.94 37.39 -26.95
N HIS A 96 -41.03 37.23 -25.63
CA HIS A 96 -40.20 37.98 -24.69
C HIS A 96 -38.80 37.32 -24.64
N PRO A 97 -37.71 38.03 -24.97
CA PRO A 97 -36.39 37.42 -25.09
C PRO A 97 -35.71 37.24 -23.71
N ASN A 98 -36.30 36.43 -22.84
CA ASN A 98 -35.78 36.22 -21.48
C ASN A 98 -35.90 34.77 -20.94
N ASP A 99 -36.50 33.83 -21.68
CA ASP A 99 -36.51 32.39 -21.34
C ASP A 99 -35.16 31.69 -21.64
N GLY A 100 -34.05 32.35 -21.30
CA GLY A 100 -32.68 31.93 -21.65
C GLY A 100 -31.87 31.30 -20.53
N VAL A 101 -32.29 31.42 -19.25
CA VAL A 101 -31.44 31.04 -18.09
C VAL A 101 -32.16 30.21 -16.99
N ASN A 102 -33.41 29.80 -17.20
CA ASN A 102 -34.20 29.07 -16.18
C ASN A 102 -33.90 27.56 -16.08
N PHE A 103 -32.83 27.07 -16.71
CA PHE A 103 -32.40 25.67 -16.61
C PHE A 103 -31.40 25.43 -15.46
N THR A 104 -31.36 24.17 -15.00
CA THR A 104 -30.37 23.55 -14.07
C THR A 104 -30.52 23.75 -12.55
N PHE A 105 -31.11 24.83 -12.00
CA PHE A 105 -31.22 24.95 -10.54
C PHE A 105 -32.18 23.92 -9.88
N SER A 106 -33.24 23.52 -10.58
CA SER A 106 -34.19 22.47 -10.12
C SER A 106 -33.56 21.07 -9.92
N ASN A 107 -32.45 20.77 -10.59
CA ASN A 107 -31.84 19.43 -10.55
C ASN A 107 -30.86 19.21 -9.37
N LYS A 108 -30.63 20.22 -8.51
CA LYS A 108 -29.71 20.11 -7.37
C LYS A 108 -30.45 19.60 -6.13
N ARG A 109 -30.09 18.41 -5.65
CA ARG A 109 -30.53 17.90 -4.34
C ARG A 109 -29.73 18.57 -3.22
N LEU A 110 -30.36 18.83 -2.08
CA LEU A 110 -29.67 19.31 -0.88
C LEU A 110 -28.71 18.24 -0.36
N CYS A 111 -27.50 18.62 0.04
CA CYS A 111 -26.57 17.71 0.69
C CYS A 111 -27.04 17.40 2.12
N GLU A 112 -27.01 16.13 2.52
CA GLU A 112 -27.27 15.75 3.90
C GLU A 112 -26.17 16.27 4.83
N ARG A 113 -26.54 16.84 5.99
CA ARG A 113 -25.57 17.54 6.86
C ARG A 113 -24.44 16.66 7.39
N TRP A 114 -24.64 15.35 7.47
CA TRP A 114 -23.57 14.40 7.86
C TRP A 114 -22.54 14.20 6.74
N LEU A 115 -22.95 14.31 5.47
CA LEU A 115 -22.08 14.21 4.29
C LEU A 115 -21.33 15.52 4.05
N ASP A 116 -21.98 16.66 4.29
CA ASP A 116 -21.34 17.99 4.34
C ASP A 116 -20.20 18.02 5.38
N ASN A 117 -20.47 17.52 6.59
CA ASN A 117 -19.43 17.35 7.62
C ASN A 117 -18.31 16.37 7.18
N LEU A 118 -18.63 15.29 6.46
CA LEU A 118 -17.63 14.35 5.95
C LEU A 118 -16.70 15.00 4.91
N PHE A 119 -17.22 15.87 4.03
CA PHE A 119 -16.39 16.65 3.11
C PHE A 119 -15.48 17.65 3.85
N MET A 120 -15.97 18.28 4.93
CA MET A 120 -15.16 19.16 5.77
C MET A 120 -14.02 18.41 6.48
N VAL A 121 -14.27 17.19 6.98
CA VAL A 121 -13.22 16.31 7.55
C VAL A 121 -12.21 15.90 6.50
N LEU A 122 -12.66 15.50 5.30
CA LEU A 122 -11.77 15.12 4.19
C LEU A 122 -10.89 16.30 3.72
N TYR A 123 -11.43 17.52 3.68
CA TYR A 123 -10.66 18.72 3.38
C TYR A 123 -9.56 18.98 4.42
N GLU A 124 -9.89 18.84 5.71
CA GLU A 124 -8.91 18.99 6.80
C GLU A 124 -7.82 17.91 6.75
N ASP A 125 -8.18 16.66 6.48
CA ASP A 125 -7.23 15.58 6.29
C ASP A 125 -6.26 15.87 5.13
N LEU A 126 -6.78 16.21 3.95
CA LEU A 126 -5.97 16.58 2.79
C LEU A 126 -5.06 17.78 3.09
N ARG A 127 -5.57 18.80 3.80
CA ARG A 127 -4.81 19.99 4.21
C ARG A 127 -3.62 19.63 5.09
N ILE A 128 -3.82 18.81 6.12
CA ILE A 128 -2.77 18.39 7.04
C ILE A 128 -1.75 17.47 6.33
N TYR A 129 -2.22 16.58 5.45
CA TYR A 129 -1.35 15.68 4.68
C TYR A 129 -0.46 16.46 3.70
N THR A 130 -1.02 17.41 2.93
CA THR A 130 -0.23 18.28 2.05
C THR A 130 0.78 19.13 2.83
N PHE A 131 0.39 19.65 4.00
CA PHE A 131 1.32 20.35 4.90
C PHE A 131 2.47 19.43 5.35
N TRP A 132 2.18 18.19 5.75
CA TRP A 132 3.22 17.23 6.13
C TRP A 132 4.18 16.92 4.98
N LYS A 133 3.67 16.57 3.80
CA LYS A 133 4.53 16.23 2.64
C LYS A 133 5.39 17.41 2.20
N THR A 134 4.86 18.64 2.22
CA THR A 134 5.64 19.85 1.91
C THR A 134 6.65 20.21 3.00
N GLU A 135 6.30 20.05 4.29
CA GLU A 135 7.25 20.21 5.41
C GLU A 135 8.41 19.21 5.28
N ALA A 136 8.11 17.92 5.10
CA ALA A 136 9.12 16.87 4.96
C ALA A 136 10.05 17.10 3.75
N ALA A 137 9.50 17.52 2.60
CA ALA A 137 10.29 17.89 1.42
C ALA A 137 11.20 19.10 1.67
N HIS A 138 10.70 20.13 2.36
CA HIS A 138 11.47 21.31 2.72
C HIS A 138 12.64 20.98 3.67
N TYR A 139 12.42 20.16 4.71
CA TYR A 139 13.50 19.68 5.58
C TYR A 139 14.53 18.84 4.83
N ARG A 140 14.10 17.95 3.92
CA ARG A 140 14.98 17.16 3.06
C ARG A 140 15.84 18.05 2.15
N ALA A 141 15.26 19.06 1.52
CA ALA A 141 15.98 20.01 0.66
C ALA A 141 17.01 20.85 1.44
N GLN A 142 16.75 21.17 2.70
CA GLN A 142 17.69 21.86 3.59
C GLN A 142 18.70 20.92 4.27
N LEU A 143 18.69 19.62 3.95
CA LEU A 143 19.49 18.57 4.61
C LEU A 143 19.35 18.56 6.14
N MET A 144 18.22 19.06 6.65
CA MET A 144 17.94 19.19 8.08
C MET A 144 17.18 17.95 8.58
N PRO A 145 17.53 17.41 9.77
CA PRO A 145 16.88 16.21 10.28
C PRO A 145 15.42 16.51 10.65
N TYR A 146 14.50 15.98 9.85
CA TYR A 146 13.06 16.05 10.12
C TYR A 146 12.74 15.28 11.41
N ARG A 147 12.26 15.99 12.43
CA ARG A 147 12.01 15.44 13.77
C ARG A 147 10.56 15.71 14.18
N LYS A 148 9.84 14.65 14.50
CA LYS A 148 8.51 14.66 15.12
C LYS A 148 8.50 13.68 16.30
N THR A 149 7.54 13.85 17.18
CA THR A 149 7.26 12.95 18.31
C THR A 149 6.68 11.64 17.80
N GLY A 150 6.96 10.50 18.45
CA GLY A 150 6.36 9.21 18.07
C GLY A 150 4.82 9.22 18.01
N ALA A 151 4.16 10.05 18.83
CA ALA A 151 2.70 10.23 18.77
C ALA A 151 2.22 11.07 17.57
N GLU A 152 3.04 11.99 17.06
CA GLU A 152 2.75 12.75 15.83
C GLU A 152 2.92 11.83 14.61
N TRP A 153 3.97 10.99 14.58
CA TRP A 153 4.15 9.94 13.58
C TRP A 153 2.99 8.92 13.58
N GLU A 154 2.48 8.53 14.76
CA GLU A 154 1.31 7.65 14.89
C GLU A 154 0.06 8.27 14.22
N LEU A 155 -0.17 9.58 14.43
CA LEU A 155 -1.28 10.33 13.83
C LEU A 155 -1.10 10.58 12.33
N LEU A 156 0.13 10.81 11.86
CA LEU A 156 0.44 10.93 10.42
C LEU A 156 0.21 9.60 9.69
N GLY A 157 0.52 8.47 10.33
CA GLY A 157 0.18 7.13 9.82
C GLY A 157 -1.33 6.89 9.73
N ASP A 158 -2.10 7.30 10.75
CA ASP A 158 -3.57 7.26 10.71
C ASP A 158 -4.15 8.15 9.59
N LEU A 159 -3.54 9.31 9.36
CA LEU A 159 -3.95 10.26 8.32
C LEU A 159 -3.69 9.72 6.92
N ALA A 160 -2.46 9.26 6.65
CA ALA A 160 -2.08 8.69 5.36
C ALA A 160 -2.93 7.46 5.02
N LEU A 161 -3.22 6.59 6.00
CA LEU A 161 -4.08 5.42 5.81
C LEU A 161 -5.53 5.81 5.50
N ARG A 162 -6.08 6.87 6.11
CA ARG A 162 -7.42 7.40 5.79
C ARG A 162 -7.50 7.99 4.37
N LEU A 163 -6.40 8.54 3.87
CA LEU A 163 -6.26 9.06 2.50
C LEU A 163 -5.80 8.00 1.47
N TRP A 164 -5.70 6.72 1.88
CA TRP A 164 -5.28 5.58 1.04
C TRP A 164 -3.82 5.67 0.51
N HIS A 165 -2.95 6.35 1.26
CA HIS A 165 -1.51 6.42 0.99
C HIS A 165 -0.77 5.40 1.89
N GLU A 166 -0.84 4.11 1.55
CA GLU A 166 -0.34 3.01 2.40
C GLU A 166 1.18 3.03 2.63
N GLU A 167 1.99 3.34 1.62
CA GLU A 167 3.46 3.42 1.74
C GLU A 167 3.91 4.56 2.67
N ASP A 168 3.26 5.73 2.58
CA ASP A 168 3.47 6.85 3.49
C ASP A 168 3.03 6.52 4.92
N ALA A 169 1.92 5.81 5.08
CA ALA A 169 1.46 5.35 6.39
C ALA A 169 2.46 4.37 7.03
N LYS A 170 2.98 3.45 6.23
CA LYS A 170 4.00 2.46 6.59
C LYS A 170 5.32 3.10 7.02
N GLU A 171 5.83 4.10 6.30
CA GLU A 171 7.00 4.87 6.74
C GLU A 171 6.70 5.59 8.08
N ALA A 172 5.57 6.29 8.19
CA ALA A 172 5.20 6.99 9.42
C ALA A 172 5.04 6.03 10.62
N TYR A 173 4.49 4.82 10.42
CA TYR A 173 4.43 3.80 11.46
C TYR A 173 5.80 3.22 11.82
N GLN A 174 6.74 3.10 10.87
CA GLN A 174 8.12 2.69 11.19
C GLN A 174 8.83 3.76 12.05
N GLN A 175 8.77 5.04 11.64
CA GLN A 175 9.32 6.16 12.41
C GLN A 175 8.69 6.27 13.81
N CYS A 176 7.37 6.07 13.92
CA CYS A 176 6.68 5.97 15.22
C CYS A 176 7.32 4.91 16.13
N LEU A 177 7.57 3.71 15.60
CA LEU A 177 8.05 2.56 16.34
C LEU A 177 9.51 2.68 16.78
N ASP A 178 10.35 3.35 16.00
CA ASP A 178 11.73 3.69 16.39
C ASP A 178 11.77 4.70 17.55
N HIS A 179 10.80 5.62 17.62
CA HIS A 179 10.65 6.56 18.73
C HIS A 179 9.95 5.95 19.98
N LYS A 180 8.96 5.08 19.79
CA LYS A 180 8.04 4.61 20.84
C LYS A 180 7.38 3.30 20.43
N PHE A 181 7.40 2.28 21.29
CA PHE A 181 6.51 1.14 21.12
C PHE A 181 5.03 1.57 21.16
N SER A 182 4.31 1.44 20.04
CA SER A 182 2.85 1.53 19.99
C SER A 182 2.25 0.26 19.41
N ALA A 183 1.35 -0.38 20.16
CA ALA A 183 0.64 -1.57 19.70
C ALA A 183 -0.30 -1.27 18.53
N LYS A 184 -0.83 -0.04 18.44
CA LYS A 184 -1.68 0.39 17.32
C LYS A 184 -0.88 0.46 16.01
N SER A 185 0.29 1.11 16.04
CA SER A 185 1.20 1.18 14.88
C SER A 185 1.68 -0.20 14.46
N TRP A 186 2.04 -1.08 15.40
CA TRP A 186 2.36 -2.48 15.08
C TRP A 186 1.18 -3.23 14.45
N MET A 187 -0.07 -2.99 14.88
CA MET A 187 -1.26 -3.65 14.30
C MET A 187 -1.50 -3.20 12.85
N LYS A 188 -1.43 -1.89 12.57
CA LYS A 188 -1.57 -1.38 11.20
C LYS A 188 -0.41 -1.77 10.29
N LEU A 189 0.81 -1.82 10.83
CA LEU A 189 1.97 -2.29 10.10
C LEU A 189 1.91 -3.83 9.85
N LEU A 190 1.26 -4.61 10.73
CA LEU A 190 0.94 -6.02 10.47
C LEU A 190 -0.10 -6.19 9.35
N GLU A 191 -1.15 -5.38 9.32
CA GLU A 191 -2.14 -5.39 8.22
C GLU A 191 -1.45 -5.12 6.86
N ILE A 192 -0.59 -4.10 6.80
CA ILE A 192 0.17 -3.71 5.59
C ILE A 192 1.20 -4.79 5.20
N TYR A 193 1.98 -5.35 6.13
CA TYR A 193 2.91 -6.44 5.79
C TYR A 193 2.20 -7.73 5.33
N VAL A 194 0.92 -7.93 5.70
CA VAL A 194 0.11 -9.04 5.19
C VAL A 194 -0.53 -8.72 3.83
N SER A 195 -0.83 -7.46 3.49
CA SER A 195 -1.20 -7.11 2.11
C SER A 195 -0.01 -7.34 1.16
N GLU A 196 1.17 -6.84 1.51
CA GLU A 196 2.47 -7.04 0.84
C GLU A 196 2.93 -8.51 0.76
N SER A 197 2.37 -9.41 1.57
CA SER A 197 2.87 -10.80 1.77
C SER A 197 4.31 -10.89 2.32
N ASN A 198 4.78 -9.87 3.05
CA ASN A 198 6.12 -9.86 3.64
C ASN A 198 6.17 -10.74 4.91
N VAL A 199 6.26 -12.05 4.72
CA VAL A 199 6.13 -13.06 5.79
C VAL A 199 7.07 -12.78 6.98
N GLN A 200 8.32 -12.40 6.72
CA GLN A 200 9.30 -12.16 7.79
C GLN A 200 8.96 -10.92 8.62
N ARG A 201 8.55 -9.81 7.99
CA ARG A 201 8.18 -8.59 8.72
C ARG A 201 6.80 -8.72 9.39
N ALA A 202 5.84 -9.37 8.74
CA ALA A 202 4.53 -9.68 9.31
C ALA A 202 4.66 -10.58 10.56
N LEU A 203 5.44 -11.66 10.48
CA LEU A 203 5.63 -12.56 11.61
C LEU A 203 6.40 -11.88 12.77
N LEU A 204 7.37 -11.01 12.47
CA LEU A 204 8.03 -10.19 13.49
C LEU A 204 7.04 -9.22 14.17
N ALA A 205 6.17 -8.55 13.41
CA ALA A 205 5.12 -7.69 13.98
C ALA A 205 4.15 -8.50 14.86
N ALA A 206 3.71 -9.67 14.41
CA ALA A 206 2.87 -10.58 15.20
C ALA A 206 3.56 -11.01 16.50
N VAL A 207 4.86 -11.35 16.46
CA VAL A 207 5.66 -11.68 17.66
C VAL A 207 5.74 -10.50 18.66
N LYS A 208 5.94 -9.27 18.17
CA LYS A 208 5.95 -8.06 19.03
C LYS A 208 4.58 -7.80 19.65
N LEU A 209 3.50 -8.04 18.92
CA LEU A 209 2.14 -7.90 19.39
C LEU A 209 1.75 -8.99 20.39
N THR A 210 2.02 -10.28 20.14
CA THR A 210 1.64 -11.36 21.08
C THR A 210 2.34 -11.24 22.44
N VAL A 211 3.62 -10.84 22.46
CA VAL A 211 4.34 -10.52 23.71
C VAL A 211 3.71 -9.31 24.44
N TYR A 212 3.20 -8.33 23.70
CA TYR A 212 2.43 -7.23 24.31
C TYR A 212 1.08 -7.70 24.85
N HIS A 213 0.36 -8.56 24.14
CA HIS A 213 -0.94 -9.10 24.57
C HIS A 213 -0.84 -9.98 25.83
N GLU A 214 0.17 -10.85 25.93
CA GLU A 214 0.42 -11.65 27.16
C GLU A 214 0.66 -10.73 28.38
N ARG A 215 1.35 -9.59 28.20
CA ARG A 215 1.57 -8.58 29.25
C ARG A 215 0.28 -7.92 29.77
N TRP A 216 -0.80 -7.99 29.00
CA TRP A 216 -2.13 -7.49 29.39
C TRP A 216 -3.13 -8.65 29.63
N TYR A 217 -2.64 -9.88 29.84
CA TYR A 217 -3.44 -11.09 30.05
C TYR A 217 -4.44 -11.41 28.93
N HIS A 218 -4.14 -10.96 27.70
CA HIS A 218 -4.96 -11.23 26.52
C HIS A 218 -4.54 -12.55 25.88
N GLU A 219 -4.82 -13.66 26.57
CA GLU A 219 -4.49 -15.03 26.16
C GLU A 219 -5.40 -15.58 25.03
N ILE A 220 -6.40 -14.80 24.61
CA ILE A 220 -7.40 -15.20 23.61
C ILE A 220 -6.75 -15.27 22.22
N VAL A 221 -6.52 -16.51 21.75
CA VAL A 221 -6.01 -16.77 20.39
C VAL A 221 -7.00 -16.29 19.34
N TYR A 222 -8.28 -16.68 19.46
CA TYR A 222 -9.34 -16.32 18.51
C TYR A 222 -10.64 -15.95 19.26
N PRO A 223 -11.39 -14.92 18.82
CA PRO A 223 -11.11 -14.02 17.70
C PRO A 223 -10.17 -12.88 18.09
N SER A 224 -9.00 -12.79 17.45
CA SER A 224 -8.06 -11.68 17.60
C SER A 224 -7.61 -11.14 16.24
N GLU A 225 -7.26 -9.86 16.18
CA GLU A 225 -6.76 -9.21 14.95
C GLU A 225 -5.52 -9.93 14.41
N ILE A 226 -4.62 -10.32 15.31
CA ILE A 226 -3.38 -11.04 15.01
C ILE A 226 -3.69 -12.41 14.40
N ALA A 227 -4.62 -13.18 14.99
CA ALA A 227 -5.01 -14.48 14.43
C ALA A 227 -5.67 -14.34 13.06
N ARG A 228 -6.43 -13.27 12.81
CA ARG A 228 -6.98 -13.01 11.47
C ARG A 228 -5.86 -12.76 10.45
N SER A 229 -4.94 -11.84 10.76
CA SER A 229 -3.81 -11.51 9.88
C SER A 229 -2.87 -12.70 9.66
N LEU A 230 -2.60 -13.50 10.70
CA LEU A 230 -1.86 -14.76 10.58
C LEU A 230 -2.61 -15.79 9.73
N ASN A 231 -3.93 -15.95 9.87
CA ASN A 231 -4.71 -16.90 9.06
C ASN A 231 -4.76 -16.50 7.58
N VAL A 232 -4.78 -15.20 7.26
CA VAL A 232 -4.62 -14.72 5.87
C VAL A 232 -3.23 -15.08 5.33
N LEU A 233 -2.20 -15.04 6.18
CA LEU A 233 -0.84 -15.41 5.81
C LEU A 233 -0.68 -16.95 5.67
N VAL A 234 -1.27 -17.76 6.55
CA VAL A 234 -1.37 -19.24 6.40
C VAL A 234 -1.96 -19.59 5.03
N ARG A 235 -3.08 -18.97 4.66
CA ARG A 235 -3.79 -19.23 3.39
C ARG A 235 -2.95 -18.91 2.15
N ARG A 236 -2.03 -17.94 2.23
CA ARG A 236 -1.15 -17.55 1.11
C ARG A 236 0.13 -18.37 1.03
N GLU A 237 0.72 -18.72 2.16
CA GLU A 237 2.14 -19.12 2.27
C GLU A 237 2.36 -20.55 2.79
N GLY A 238 1.32 -21.19 3.32
CA GLY A 238 1.40 -22.49 4.00
C GLY A 238 1.77 -22.37 5.49
N LEU A 239 1.13 -23.20 6.33
CA LEU A 239 1.42 -23.24 7.76
C LEU A 239 2.86 -23.71 8.02
N SER A 240 3.30 -24.71 7.25
CA SER A 240 4.63 -25.33 7.36
C SER A 240 5.75 -24.31 7.16
N LYS A 241 5.61 -23.43 6.16
CA LYS A 241 6.56 -22.36 5.85
C LYS A 241 6.69 -21.36 7.00
N MET A 242 5.58 -20.96 7.61
CA MET A 242 5.61 -20.01 8.74
C MET A 242 6.19 -20.59 10.02
N GLN A 243 5.95 -21.87 10.32
CA GLN A 243 6.57 -22.55 11.47
C GLN A 243 8.10 -22.62 11.31
N ASN A 244 8.58 -22.91 10.09
CA ASN A 244 10.01 -22.92 9.77
C ASN A 244 10.64 -21.52 9.92
N ILE A 245 9.97 -20.46 9.44
CA ILE A 245 10.45 -19.07 9.60
C ILE A 245 10.43 -18.63 11.07
N LEU A 246 9.42 -19.00 11.87
CA LEU A 246 9.41 -18.72 13.31
C LEU A 246 10.61 -19.37 14.02
N THR A 247 10.98 -20.58 13.58
CA THR A 247 12.11 -21.33 14.13
C THR A 247 13.45 -20.70 13.75
N SER A 248 13.61 -20.24 12.51
CA SER A 248 14.85 -19.58 12.05
C SER A 248 15.05 -18.17 12.62
N MET A 249 13.99 -17.50 13.09
CA MET A 249 14.09 -16.21 13.80
C MET A 249 14.82 -16.27 15.16
N ASN A 250 15.17 -17.47 15.67
CA ASN A 250 15.93 -17.66 16.91
C ASN A 250 15.36 -16.92 18.15
N LEU A 251 14.03 -16.90 18.27
CA LEU A 251 13.33 -16.23 19.37
C LEU A 251 13.45 -17.02 20.69
N PRO A 252 13.38 -16.35 21.87
CA PRO A 252 13.35 -17.04 23.17
C PRO A 252 12.23 -18.07 23.26
N ARG A 253 12.49 -19.23 23.88
CA ARG A 253 11.55 -20.38 23.87
C ARG A 253 10.17 -20.05 24.44
N SER A 254 10.07 -19.17 25.43
CA SER A 254 8.77 -18.67 25.93
C SER A 254 7.96 -17.97 24.84
N VAL A 255 8.58 -17.09 24.06
CA VAL A 255 7.95 -16.36 22.94
C VAL A 255 7.56 -17.30 21.79
N GLN A 256 8.40 -18.31 21.49
CA GLN A 256 8.04 -19.37 20.55
C GLN A 256 6.76 -20.12 20.98
N LEU A 257 6.64 -20.45 22.27
CA LEU A 257 5.46 -21.14 22.81
C LEU A 257 4.19 -20.28 22.76
N LEU A 258 4.30 -18.95 22.92
CA LEU A 258 3.18 -18.03 22.72
C LEU A 258 2.69 -18.04 21.26
N MET A 259 3.60 -17.90 20.31
CA MET A 259 3.25 -17.94 18.88
C MET A 259 2.72 -19.32 18.45
N ALA A 260 3.25 -20.40 19.02
CA ALA A 260 2.75 -21.75 18.76
C ALA A 260 1.27 -21.93 19.14
N ARG A 261 0.72 -21.19 20.12
CA ARG A 261 -0.73 -21.21 20.42
C ARG A 261 -1.58 -20.86 19.18
N TYR A 262 -1.12 -19.93 18.34
CA TYR A 262 -1.81 -19.51 17.12
C TYR A 262 -1.68 -20.55 15.99
N PHE A 263 -0.52 -21.18 15.84
CA PHE A 263 -0.30 -22.21 14.83
C PHE A 263 -0.99 -23.54 15.18
N ASN A 264 -0.97 -23.94 16.45
CA ASN A 264 -1.72 -25.11 16.93
C ASN A 264 -3.24 -24.93 16.73
N TYR A 265 -3.75 -23.70 16.85
CA TYR A 265 -5.15 -23.38 16.53
C TYR A 265 -5.42 -23.54 15.02
N ALA A 266 -4.55 -23.00 14.16
CA ALA A 266 -4.69 -23.12 12.70
C ALA A 266 -4.65 -24.59 12.22
N GLU A 267 -3.81 -25.42 12.84
CA GLU A 267 -3.71 -26.86 12.61
C GLU A 267 -4.98 -27.61 13.09
N LEU A 268 -5.37 -27.41 14.36
CA LEU A 268 -6.52 -28.09 14.97
C LEU A 268 -7.84 -27.82 14.24
N PHE A 269 -8.05 -26.58 13.79
CA PHE A 269 -9.26 -26.18 13.06
C PHE A 269 -9.14 -26.31 11.54
N LYS A 270 -8.02 -26.86 11.02
CA LYS A 270 -7.74 -27.00 9.58
C LYS A 270 -8.03 -25.72 8.78
N VAL A 271 -7.45 -24.60 9.22
CA VAL A 271 -7.56 -23.32 8.50
C VAL A 271 -6.96 -23.48 7.10
N GLU A 272 -7.66 -23.02 6.08
CA GLU A 272 -7.20 -23.04 4.68
C GLU A 272 -5.74 -22.59 4.57
N GLY A 273 -4.86 -23.45 4.02
CA GLY A 273 -3.40 -23.29 4.06
C GLY A 273 -2.68 -24.17 5.10
N SER A 274 -3.40 -24.89 5.98
CA SER A 274 -2.80 -25.83 6.96
C SER A 274 -2.30 -27.14 6.36
N GLU A 275 -2.70 -27.47 5.14
CA GLU A 275 -2.31 -28.70 4.43
C GLU A 275 -1.13 -28.46 3.46
N PHE A 276 -0.44 -27.31 3.60
CA PHE A 276 0.67 -26.82 2.77
C PHE A 276 1.89 -26.37 3.61
#